data_AF-A0A914KIS9-F1
#
_entry.id   AF-A0A914KIS9-F1
#
_cell.length_a   1.000
_cell.length_b   1.000
_cell.length_c   1.000
_cell.angle_alpha   90.00
_cell.angle_beta   90.00
_cell.angle_gamma   90.00
#
_symmetry.space_group_name_H-M   'P 1'
#
loop_
_entity.id
_entity.type
_entity.pdbx_description
1 polymer ?
#
loop_
_entity_poly.entity_id
_entity_poly.type
_entity_poly.pdbx_seq_one_letter_code
_entity_poly.pdbx_strand_id
1 'polypeptide(L)'
;MFMLLNFSLVIGTNMLATEAIKLDKFLFENNIPFLFVKSVGMLGYLRLSFNEHIIWNNRSVNDCYDLRIDSPFPELLKLATETDLNSMTHEQHSHTPYVLLYFKAIEIWKERHSINQNIEEMEEGGNKLSFFPNIKDYKTRKEIEKILLEMRQPDDKGRLDEENFMEATRNLLKSLGRTNCKVPSNVSKVLDDPKINSSCNVSKYSKSSTFNLFWLFCSALNKFISKYGHMPISGQLPDMTSDSKRYAQLLGIYR
;
A
#
# COMPACT_ATOMS: atom_id res chain seq x y z
N MET A 1 22.50 39.32 1.75
CA MET A 1 21.27 38.52 1.99
C MET A 1 20.49 38.24 0.71
N PHE A 2 20.21 39.24 -0.14
CA PHE A 2 19.47 39.04 -1.40
C PHE A 2 20.09 38.03 -2.38
N MET A 3 21.42 37.89 -2.42
CA MET A 3 22.10 36.86 -3.22
C MET A 3 21.62 35.44 -2.88
N LEU A 4 21.22 35.20 -1.63
CA LEU A 4 20.82 33.87 -1.16
C LEU A 4 19.48 33.42 -1.72
N LEU A 5 18.70 34.35 -2.29
CA LEU A 5 17.39 34.05 -2.89
C LEU A 5 17.48 33.26 -4.20
N ASN A 6 18.66 33.24 -4.81
CA ASN A 6 18.88 32.53 -6.08
C ASN A 6 19.13 31.03 -5.88
N PHE A 7 19.28 30.56 -4.65
CA PHE A 7 19.60 29.16 -4.36
C PHE A 7 18.37 28.37 -3.94
N SER A 8 18.31 27.10 -4.34
CA SER A 8 17.25 26.18 -3.95
C SER A 8 17.42 25.60 -2.54
N LEU A 9 18.66 25.54 -2.04
CA LEU A 9 19.03 25.07 -0.71
C LEU A 9 20.26 25.84 -0.26
N VAL A 10 20.24 26.34 0.97
CA VAL A 10 21.40 26.99 1.58
C VAL A 10 21.94 26.10 2.69
N ILE A 11 23.24 25.80 2.64
CA ILE A 11 23.91 24.97 3.65
C ILE A 11 24.87 25.86 4.43
N GLY A 12 24.61 26.00 5.73
CA GLY A 12 25.46 26.77 6.65
C GLY A 12 26.32 25.83 7.47
N THR A 13 27.64 25.81 7.24
CA THR A 13 28.58 24.94 7.94
C THR A 13 29.37 25.69 9.01
N ASN A 14 29.46 25.13 10.22
CA ASN A 14 30.27 25.66 11.33
C ASN A 14 30.04 27.15 11.66
N MET A 15 28.82 27.66 11.43
CA MET A 15 28.47 29.04 11.76
C MET A 15 28.22 29.23 13.27
N LEU A 16 28.40 30.45 13.74
CA LEU A 16 27.95 30.87 15.07
C LEU A 16 26.43 30.77 15.15
N ALA A 17 25.91 30.30 16.29
CA ALA A 17 24.47 30.06 16.47
C ALA A 17 23.65 31.36 16.29
N THR A 18 24.17 32.50 16.73
CA THR A 18 23.52 33.81 16.60
C THR A 18 23.33 34.23 15.15
N GLU A 19 24.31 33.94 14.28
CA GLU A 19 24.24 34.24 12.85
C GLU A 19 23.33 33.26 12.13
N ALA A 20 23.45 31.97 12.47
CA ALA A 20 22.61 30.92 11.90
C ALA A 20 21.12 31.18 12.17
N ILE A 21 20.73 31.66 13.36
CA ILE A 21 19.33 32.00 13.67
C ILE A 21 18.84 33.19 12.85
N LYS A 22 19.67 34.23 12.66
CA LYS A 22 19.30 35.39 11.83
C LYS A 22 19.12 34.99 10.37
N LEU A 23 20.00 34.11 9.89
CA LEU A 23 19.94 33.57 8.54
C LEU A 23 18.72 32.67 8.34
N ASP A 24 18.47 31.76 9.28
CA ASP A 24 17.31 30.85 9.29
C ASP A 24 16.00 31.62 9.18
N LYS A 25 15.80 32.67 10.01
CA LYS A 25 14.60 33.53 9.94
C LYS A 25 14.38 34.14 8.56
N PHE A 26 15.43 34.69 7.95
CA PHE A 26 15.32 35.30 6.63
C PHE A 26 15.05 34.28 5.53
N LEU A 27 15.71 33.12 5.56
CA LEU A 27 15.50 32.07 4.56
C LEU A 27 14.10 31.46 4.70
N PHE A 28 13.63 31.29 5.94
CA PHE A 28 12.30 30.78 6.25
C PHE A 28 11.19 31.67 5.70
N GLU A 29 11.27 33.00 5.90
CA GLU A 29 10.32 33.97 5.34
C GLU A 29 10.29 33.97 3.81
N ASN A 30 11.41 33.64 3.17
CA ASN A 30 11.53 33.57 1.71
C ASN A 30 11.27 32.16 1.13
N ASN A 31 10.82 31.20 1.94
CA ASN A 31 10.57 29.80 1.55
C ASN A 31 11.79 29.06 0.98
N ILE A 32 12.99 29.35 1.51
CA ILE A 32 14.22 28.68 1.10
C ILE A 32 14.64 27.71 2.21
N PRO A 33 14.79 26.41 1.89
CA PRO A 33 15.32 25.44 2.84
C PRO A 33 16.73 25.82 3.33
N PHE A 34 16.92 25.73 4.64
CA PHE A 34 18.21 25.96 5.30
C PHE A 34 18.67 24.71 6.03
N LEU A 35 19.86 24.23 5.70
CA LEU A 35 20.51 23.12 6.37
C LEU A 35 21.71 23.64 7.17
N PHE A 36 21.56 23.64 8.49
CA PHE A 36 22.64 23.99 9.40
C PHE A 36 23.41 22.75 9.82
N VAL A 37 24.73 22.76 9.59
CA VAL A 37 25.63 21.65 9.87
C VAL A 37 26.76 22.14 10.76
N LYS A 38 27.01 21.43 11.86
CA LYS A 38 28.13 21.74 12.75
C LYS A 38 28.85 20.46 13.13
N SER A 39 30.17 20.47 13.01
CA SER A 39 31.02 19.37 13.48
C SER A 39 31.85 19.87 14.65
N VAL A 40 31.77 19.16 15.78
CA VAL A 40 32.52 19.44 17.01
C VAL A 40 33.24 18.16 17.42
N GLY A 41 34.48 17.99 16.94
CA GLY A 41 35.25 16.77 17.15
C GLY A 41 34.56 15.57 16.51
N MET A 42 34.12 14.62 17.35
CA MET A 42 33.39 13.41 16.92
C MET A 42 31.87 13.59 16.88
N LEU A 43 31.35 14.76 17.28
CA LEU A 43 29.92 15.07 17.23
C LEU A 43 29.57 15.78 15.93
N GLY A 44 28.60 15.25 15.20
CA GLY A 44 27.94 15.90 14.07
C GLY A 44 26.55 16.39 14.47
N TYR A 45 26.25 17.65 14.20
CA TYR A 45 24.94 18.26 14.39
C TYR A 45 24.38 18.67 13.03
N LEU A 46 23.14 18.28 12.77
CA LEU A 46 22.40 18.59 11.55
C LEU A 46 21.02 19.13 11.94
N ARG A 47 20.65 20.32 11.44
CA ARG A 47 19.32 20.90 11.60
C ARG A 47 18.81 21.38 10.25
N LEU A 48 17.66 20.87 9.84
CA LEU A 48 16.98 21.26 8.61
C LEU A 48 15.78 22.15 8.97
N SER A 49 15.64 23.27 8.27
CA SER A 49 14.57 24.26 8.47
C SER A 49 13.94 24.61 7.13
N PHE A 50 12.63 24.46 7.02
CA PHE A 50 11.83 24.81 5.85
C PHE A 50 10.36 24.95 6.29
N ASN A 51 9.55 25.64 5.49
CA ASN A 51 8.12 25.79 5.77
C ASN A 51 7.36 24.48 5.52
N GLU A 52 7.33 24.04 4.26
CA GLU A 52 6.61 22.84 3.85
C GLU A 52 7.37 22.14 2.73
N HIS A 53 7.49 20.82 2.83
CA HIS A 53 8.15 19.99 1.83
C HIS A 53 7.21 18.87 1.42
N ILE A 54 6.76 18.91 0.17
CA ILE A 54 5.82 17.95 -0.39
C ILE A 54 6.62 16.80 -1.00
N ILE A 55 6.34 15.59 -0.54
CA ILE A 55 6.94 14.36 -1.06
C ILE A 55 5.85 13.56 -1.76
N TRP A 56 6.01 13.37 -3.07
CA TRP A 56 5.12 12.55 -3.90
C TRP A 56 5.43 11.06 -3.81
N ASN A 57 6.72 10.72 -3.81
CA ASN A 57 7.20 9.34 -3.76
C ASN A 57 8.13 9.19 -2.57
N ASN A 58 7.62 8.52 -1.53
CA ASN A 58 8.34 8.23 -0.29
C ASN A 58 9.37 7.10 -0.44
N ARG A 59 9.44 6.42 -1.60
CA ARG A 59 10.33 5.28 -1.88
C ARG A 59 10.35 4.26 -0.74
N SER A 60 9.18 3.94 -0.20
CA SER A 60 9.03 2.89 0.79
C SER A 60 9.54 1.57 0.24
N VAL A 61 10.39 0.89 1.02
CA VAL A 61 11.11 -0.30 0.58
C VAL A 61 10.33 -1.59 0.85
N ASN A 62 9.36 -1.56 1.76
CA ASN A 62 8.64 -2.75 2.27
C ASN A 62 7.14 -2.51 2.43
N ASP A 63 6.51 -1.86 1.45
CA ASP A 63 5.05 -1.70 1.48
C ASP A 63 4.35 -3.03 1.22
N CYS A 64 3.15 -3.13 1.80
CA CYS A 64 2.22 -4.21 1.54
C CYS A 64 1.71 -4.09 0.10
N TYR A 65 1.59 -5.22 -0.62
CA TYR A 65 1.03 -5.21 -1.97
C TYR A 65 -0.49 -5.00 -1.93
N ASP A 66 -1.01 -4.12 -2.79
CA ASP A 66 -2.44 -3.84 -2.90
C ASP A 66 -3.15 -4.93 -3.73
N LEU A 67 -3.23 -6.15 -3.19
CA LEU A 67 -3.80 -7.30 -3.89
C LEU A 67 -5.34 -7.33 -3.87
N ARG A 68 -6.00 -6.55 -3.01
CA ARG A 68 -7.47 -6.46 -2.92
C ARG A 68 -8.19 -7.80 -2.73
N ILE A 69 -7.57 -8.73 -2.00
CA ILE A 69 -8.18 -10.05 -1.72
C ILE A 69 -9.36 -9.90 -0.74
N ASP A 70 -9.33 -8.88 0.12
CA ASP A 70 -10.41 -8.53 1.05
C ASP A 70 -11.64 -7.93 0.35
N SER A 71 -11.41 -7.05 -0.62
CA SER A 71 -12.42 -6.37 -1.43
C SER A 71 -12.08 -6.55 -2.91
N PRO A 72 -12.32 -7.76 -3.47
CA PRO A 72 -12.01 -8.04 -4.85
C PRO A 72 -12.92 -7.23 -5.77
N PHE A 73 -12.35 -6.70 -6.84
CA PHE A 73 -13.10 -6.07 -7.91
C PHE A 73 -13.66 -7.13 -8.87
N PRO A 74 -14.69 -6.79 -9.67
CA PRO A 74 -15.45 -7.79 -10.43
C PRO A 74 -14.61 -8.63 -11.39
N GLU A 75 -13.61 -8.04 -12.07
CA GLU A 75 -12.76 -8.80 -13.00
C GLU A 75 -11.88 -9.84 -12.27
N LEU A 76 -11.32 -9.48 -11.11
CA LEU A 76 -10.50 -10.40 -10.31
C LEU A 76 -11.33 -11.58 -9.78
N LEU A 77 -12.55 -11.29 -9.32
CA LEU A 77 -13.47 -12.31 -8.84
C LEU A 77 -13.86 -13.28 -9.96
N LYS A 78 -14.14 -12.76 -11.16
CA LYS A 78 -14.43 -13.57 -12.34
C LYS A 78 -13.27 -14.52 -12.66
N LEU A 79 -12.04 -14.03 -12.69
CA LEU A 79 -10.85 -14.87 -12.92
C LEU A 79 -10.70 -15.95 -11.84
N ALA A 80 -10.91 -15.60 -10.58
CA ALA A 80 -10.84 -16.55 -9.46
C ALA A 80 -11.92 -17.64 -9.53
N THR A 81 -13.13 -17.30 -9.99
CA THR A 81 -14.22 -18.27 -10.18
C THR A 81 -13.96 -19.19 -11.37
N GLU A 82 -13.45 -18.67 -12.49
CA GLU A 82 -13.12 -19.45 -13.70
C GLU A 82 -11.95 -20.42 -13.47
N THR A 83 -11.06 -20.10 -12.54
CA THR A 83 -9.91 -20.95 -12.19
C THR A 83 -10.37 -22.09 -11.30
N ASP A 84 -10.48 -23.30 -11.85
CA ASP A 84 -10.74 -24.53 -11.09
C ASP A 84 -9.44 -25.34 -10.91
N LEU A 85 -9.01 -25.54 -9.66
CA LEU A 85 -7.75 -26.23 -9.34
C LEU A 85 -7.83 -27.75 -9.54
N ASN A 86 -9.03 -28.34 -9.46
CA ASN A 86 -9.18 -29.80 -9.47
C ASN A 86 -9.13 -30.40 -10.88
N SER A 87 -9.47 -29.60 -11.90
CA SER A 87 -9.47 -30.03 -13.30
C SER A 87 -8.11 -29.84 -14.01
N MET A 88 -7.14 -29.23 -13.33
CA MET A 88 -5.83 -28.90 -13.91
C MET A 88 -4.84 -30.06 -13.83
N THR A 89 -3.92 -30.11 -14.79
CA THR A 89 -2.73 -30.98 -14.71
C THR A 89 -1.78 -30.50 -13.61
N HIS A 90 -0.94 -31.40 -13.08
CA HIS A 90 0.05 -31.06 -12.06
C HIS A 90 0.95 -29.87 -12.42
N GLU A 91 1.44 -29.78 -13.66
CA GLU A 91 2.28 -28.67 -14.12
C GLU A 91 1.55 -27.32 -13.99
N GLN A 92 0.30 -27.25 -14.47
CA GLN A 92 -0.54 -26.06 -14.38
C GLN A 92 -0.90 -25.72 -12.93
N HIS A 93 -1.08 -26.74 -12.07
CA HIS A 93 -1.35 -26.55 -10.64
C HIS A 93 -0.15 -25.91 -9.93
N SER A 94 1.06 -26.43 -10.17
CA SER A 94 2.33 -25.91 -9.62
C SER A 94 2.68 -24.50 -10.13
N HIS A 95 2.20 -24.13 -11.33
CA HIS A 95 2.36 -22.81 -11.92
C HIS A 95 1.13 -21.90 -11.78
N THR A 96 0.30 -22.11 -10.75
CA THR A 96 -0.81 -21.21 -10.45
C THR A 96 -0.36 -20.04 -9.56
N PRO A 97 -0.63 -18.77 -9.96
CA PRO A 97 -0.44 -17.59 -9.13
C PRO A 97 -1.00 -17.74 -7.71
N TYR A 98 -0.21 -17.44 -6.68
CA TYR A 98 -0.66 -17.59 -5.29
C TYR A 98 -1.87 -16.72 -4.93
N VAL A 99 -2.09 -15.62 -5.64
CA VAL A 99 -3.26 -14.74 -5.45
C VAL A 99 -4.56 -15.53 -5.67
N LEU A 100 -4.59 -16.39 -6.70
CA LEU A 100 -5.73 -17.25 -7.01
C LEU A 100 -5.88 -18.38 -5.97
N LEU A 101 -4.74 -18.92 -5.50
CA LEU A 101 -4.73 -19.92 -4.43
C LEU A 101 -5.35 -19.37 -3.14
N TYR A 102 -5.10 -18.09 -2.82
CA TYR A 102 -5.72 -17.46 -1.65
C TYR A 102 -7.24 -17.35 -1.77
N PHE A 103 -7.80 -17.05 -2.94
CA PHE A 103 -9.26 -17.01 -3.10
C PHE A 103 -9.89 -18.38 -2.81
N LYS A 104 -9.30 -19.46 -3.32
CA LYS A 104 -9.76 -20.83 -3.06
C LYS A 104 -9.55 -21.26 -1.61
N ALA A 105 -8.40 -20.93 -1.02
CA ALA A 105 -8.13 -21.19 0.40
C ALA A 105 -9.15 -20.48 1.31
N ILE A 106 -9.47 -19.23 0.99
CA ILE A 106 -10.46 -18.45 1.73
C ILE A 106 -11.85 -19.06 1.55
N GLU A 107 -12.26 -19.46 0.34
CA GLU A 107 -13.53 -20.14 0.09
C GLU A 107 -13.71 -21.39 0.97
N ILE A 108 -12.69 -22.27 1.01
CA ILE A 108 -12.68 -23.46 1.88
C ILE A 108 -12.72 -23.05 3.36
N TRP A 109 -11.97 -22.02 3.74
CA TRP A 109 -11.98 -21.51 5.12
C TRP A 109 -13.37 -21.00 5.52
N LYS A 110 -14.07 -20.31 4.60
CA LYS A 110 -15.45 -19.86 4.78
C LYS A 110 -16.38 -21.03 4.99
N GLU A 111 -16.36 -22.03 4.12
CA GLU A 111 -17.19 -23.22 4.25
C GLU A 111 -16.99 -23.91 5.61
N ARG A 112 -15.73 -24.13 6.04
CA ARG A 112 -15.42 -24.76 7.33
C ARG A 112 -15.94 -23.98 8.53
N HIS A 113 -16.03 -22.65 8.44
CA HIS A 113 -16.49 -21.82 9.54
C HIS A 113 -17.98 -21.49 9.49
N SER A 114 -18.57 -21.37 8.29
CA SER A 114 -20.02 -21.28 8.08
C SER A 114 -20.74 -22.55 8.55
N ILE A 115 -20.11 -23.72 8.45
CA ILE A 115 -20.65 -24.98 8.98
C ILE A 115 -20.61 -25.01 10.52
N ASN A 116 -19.60 -24.39 11.15
CA ASN A 116 -19.43 -24.39 12.61
C ASN A 116 -20.22 -23.29 13.33
N GLN A 117 -20.69 -22.29 12.58
CA GLN A 117 -21.49 -21.18 13.07
C GLN A 117 -22.80 -21.16 12.29
N ASN A 118 -23.89 -21.66 12.88
CA ASN A 118 -25.26 -21.31 12.46
C ASN A 118 -25.46 -19.79 12.70
N ILE A 119 -24.82 -18.96 11.88
CA ILE A 119 -24.94 -17.51 11.92
C ILE A 119 -25.64 -17.13 10.62
N GLU A 120 -26.95 -16.92 10.76
CA GLU A 120 -27.70 -16.02 9.89
C GLU A 120 -26.95 -14.69 9.87
N GLU A 121 -26.80 -14.13 8.67
CA GLU A 121 -26.20 -12.83 8.41
C GLU A 121 -26.89 -11.75 9.27
N MET A 122 -26.36 -11.45 10.45
CA MET A 122 -26.86 -10.35 11.26
C MET A 122 -26.35 -9.03 10.65
N GLU A 123 -27.23 -8.41 9.87
CA GLU A 123 -27.14 -7.00 9.49
C GLU A 123 -27.35 -6.11 10.72
N GLU A 124 -26.27 -5.62 11.32
CA GLU A 124 -26.33 -4.42 12.14
C GLU A 124 -25.39 -3.35 11.59
N GLY A 125 -25.98 -2.28 11.05
CA GLY A 125 -25.30 -1.01 10.87
C GLY A 125 -24.41 -0.87 9.62
N GLY A 126 -24.98 -1.08 8.42
CA GLY A 126 -24.55 -0.37 7.21
C GLY A 126 -23.13 -0.64 6.67
N ASN A 127 -22.40 -1.60 7.22
CA ASN A 127 -21.17 -2.12 6.64
C ASN A 127 -21.23 -3.64 6.71
N LYS A 128 -21.38 -4.31 5.56
CA LYS A 128 -21.16 -5.76 5.44
C LYS A 128 -19.80 -6.07 6.05
N LEU A 129 -19.77 -6.62 7.25
CA LEU A 129 -18.55 -7.12 7.86
C LEU A 129 -18.21 -8.40 7.10
N SER A 130 -17.57 -8.23 5.95
CA SER A 130 -17.14 -9.32 5.08
C SER A 130 -16.46 -10.36 5.96
N PHE A 131 -17.00 -11.58 5.98
CA PHE A 131 -16.45 -12.73 6.65
C PHE A 131 -15.05 -13.02 6.06
N PHE A 132 -14.05 -12.30 6.56
CA PHE A 132 -12.68 -12.31 6.08
C PHE A 132 -11.78 -12.62 7.26
N PRO A 133 -10.88 -13.60 7.13
CA PRO A 133 -10.06 -14.04 8.25
C PRO A 133 -9.26 -12.88 8.82
N ASN A 134 -9.14 -12.82 10.15
CA ASN A 134 -8.21 -11.88 10.78
C ASN A 134 -6.81 -12.51 10.82
N ILE A 135 -5.97 -12.23 9.82
CA ILE A 135 -4.62 -12.82 9.70
C ILE A 135 -3.67 -12.37 10.82
N LYS A 136 -4.01 -11.30 11.55
CA LYS A 136 -3.22 -10.89 12.74
C LYS A 136 -3.31 -11.94 13.85
N ASP A 137 -4.39 -12.71 13.91
CA ASP A 137 -4.55 -13.77 14.88
C ASP A 137 -3.73 -15.00 14.45
N TYR A 138 -2.91 -15.51 15.36
CA TYR A 138 -2.00 -16.61 15.05
C TYR A 138 -2.75 -17.91 14.69
N LYS A 139 -3.92 -18.14 15.31
CA LYS A 139 -4.71 -19.36 15.12
C LYS A 139 -5.32 -19.45 13.72
N THR A 140 -6.04 -18.40 13.30
CA THR A 140 -6.64 -18.29 11.96
C THR A 140 -5.56 -18.36 10.87
N ARG A 141 -4.40 -17.72 11.10
CA ARG A 141 -3.27 -17.79 10.17
C ARG A 141 -2.78 -19.21 9.97
N LYS A 142 -2.60 -19.97 11.05
CA LYS A 142 -2.19 -21.38 10.99
C LYS A 142 -3.23 -22.26 10.30
N GLU A 143 -4.52 -21.96 10.48
CA GLU A 143 -5.59 -22.69 9.80
C GLU A 143 -5.54 -22.49 8.29
N ILE A 144 -5.34 -21.26 7.81
CA ILE A 144 -5.21 -20.97 6.39
C ILE A 144 -3.93 -21.58 5.82
N GLU A 145 -2.82 -21.49 6.55
CA GLU A 145 -1.57 -22.16 6.18
C GLU A 145 -1.79 -23.67 6.04
N LYS A 146 -2.53 -24.28 6.97
CA LYS A 146 -2.90 -25.70 6.88
C LYS A 146 -3.78 -26.00 5.67
N ILE A 147 -4.79 -25.16 5.37
CA ILE A 147 -5.64 -25.30 4.18
C ILE A 147 -4.79 -25.23 2.90
N LEU A 148 -3.87 -24.26 2.81
CA LEU A 148 -2.96 -24.14 1.67
C LEU A 148 -2.10 -25.39 1.49
N LEU A 149 -1.62 -25.98 2.58
CA LEU A 149 -0.84 -27.23 2.53
C LEU A 149 -1.69 -28.45 2.19
N GLU A 150 -2.97 -28.48 2.60
CA GLU A 150 -3.93 -29.56 2.27
C GLU A 150 -4.34 -29.54 0.79
N MET A 151 -4.32 -28.37 0.13
CA MET A 151 -4.66 -28.23 -1.31
C MET A 151 -3.58 -28.75 -2.27
N ARG A 152 -2.41 -29.13 -1.75
CA ARG A 152 -1.27 -29.56 -2.56
C ARG A 152 -1.51 -30.91 -3.19
N GLN A 153 -1.08 -31.06 -4.44
CA GLN A 153 -1.19 -32.32 -5.17
C GLN A 153 0.18 -33.01 -5.27
N PRO A 154 0.25 -34.35 -5.11
CA PRO A 154 1.50 -35.07 -5.29
C PRO A 154 1.85 -35.14 -6.78
N ASP A 155 3.13 -34.95 -7.09
CA ASP A 155 3.69 -35.21 -8.42
C ASP A 155 3.48 -36.67 -8.84
N ASP A 156 3.74 -36.98 -10.12
CA ASP A 156 3.85 -38.35 -10.66
C ASP A 156 4.80 -39.26 -9.85
N LYS A 157 5.73 -38.66 -9.08
CA LYS A 157 6.70 -39.35 -8.21
C LYS A 157 6.30 -39.38 -6.73
N GLY A 158 5.10 -38.92 -6.39
CA GLY A 158 4.59 -38.86 -5.01
C GLY A 158 5.26 -37.78 -4.13
N ARG A 159 5.99 -36.84 -4.73
CA ARG A 159 6.61 -35.73 -4.00
C ARG A 159 5.63 -34.57 -3.90
N LEU A 160 5.64 -33.90 -2.77
CA LEU A 160 4.91 -32.66 -2.54
C LEU A 160 5.97 -31.56 -2.51
N ASP A 161 6.41 -31.11 -3.69
CA ASP A 161 7.39 -30.00 -3.86
C ASP A 161 6.82 -28.96 -4.83
N GLU A 162 5.90 -28.13 -4.35
CA GLU A 162 5.22 -27.10 -5.13
C GLU A 162 5.65 -25.73 -4.60
N GLU A 163 6.42 -25.00 -5.39
CA GLU A 163 7.04 -23.75 -4.97
C GLU A 163 6.02 -22.63 -4.78
N ASN A 164 4.94 -22.61 -5.58
CA ASN A 164 3.87 -21.61 -5.48
C ASN A 164 3.14 -21.65 -4.13
N PHE A 165 2.83 -22.84 -3.59
CA PHE A 165 2.23 -22.96 -2.25
C PHE A 165 3.22 -22.58 -1.14
N MET A 166 4.51 -22.91 -1.31
CA MET A 166 5.55 -22.46 -0.38
C MET A 166 5.76 -20.95 -0.43
N GLU A 167 5.65 -20.33 -1.59
CA GLU A 167 5.64 -18.89 -1.74
C GLU A 167 4.38 -18.26 -1.09
N ALA A 168 3.21 -18.86 -1.32
CA ALA A 168 1.94 -18.43 -0.75
C ALA A 168 1.97 -18.43 0.79
N THR A 169 2.56 -19.43 1.42
CA THR A 169 2.69 -19.48 2.88
C THR A 169 3.65 -18.42 3.41
N ARG A 170 4.81 -18.20 2.76
CA ARG A 170 5.76 -17.15 3.14
C ARG A 170 5.16 -15.74 3.00
N ASN A 171 4.42 -15.50 1.93
CA ASN A 171 3.81 -14.20 1.62
C ASN A 171 2.42 -14.01 2.25
N LEU A 172 1.92 -14.98 3.02
CA LEU A 172 0.57 -14.97 3.59
C LEU A 172 0.28 -13.69 4.38
N LEU A 173 1.18 -13.32 5.30
CA LEU A 173 1.01 -12.15 6.16
C LEU A 173 1.04 -10.83 5.36
N LYS A 174 1.89 -10.76 4.32
CA LYS A 174 2.02 -9.60 3.45
C LYS A 174 0.86 -9.48 2.48
N SER A 175 0.25 -10.59 2.06
CA SER A 175 -0.77 -10.61 1.01
C SER A 175 -2.19 -10.51 1.57
N LEU A 176 -2.45 -11.23 2.67
CA LEU A 176 -3.76 -11.29 3.32
C LEU A 176 -3.83 -10.41 4.57
N GLY A 177 -2.74 -9.77 4.98
CA GLY A 177 -2.80 -8.73 5.99
C GLY A 177 -3.80 -7.69 5.49
N ARG A 178 -4.98 -7.61 6.15
CA ARG A 178 -6.14 -6.83 5.70
C ARG A 178 -5.65 -5.62 4.94
N THR A 179 -5.86 -5.66 3.63
CA THR A 179 -5.48 -4.57 2.75
C THR A 179 -6.03 -3.33 3.41
N ASN A 180 -5.19 -2.32 3.45
CA ASN A 180 -5.56 -0.98 3.86
C ASN A 180 -6.59 -0.40 2.85
N CYS A 181 -7.73 -1.07 2.63
CA CYS A 181 -8.96 -0.45 2.14
C CYS A 181 -9.32 0.75 3.03
N LYS A 182 -8.86 0.74 4.28
CA LYS A 182 -8.74 1.94 5.12
C LYS A 182 -7.49 2.74 4.75
N VAL A 183 -7.73 3.98 4.36
CA VAL A 183 -6.70 5.00 4.13
C VAL A 183 -5.64 4.96 5.24
N PRO A 184 -4.35 4.81 4.91
CA PRO A 184 -3.26 4.84 5.88
C PRO A 184 -3.30 6.10 6.74
N SER A 185 -2.90 6.01 8.01
CA SER A 185 -3.00 7.14 8.96
C SER A 185 -2.20 8.36 8.53
N ASN A 186 -1.06 8.18 7.85
CA ASN A 186 -0.29 9.25 7.24
C ASN A 186 -1.06 9.97 6.13
N VAL A 187 -1.81 9.23 5.31
CA VAL A 187 -2.62 9.80 4.23
C VAL A 187 -3.86 10.48 4.80
N SER A 188 -4.52 9.89 5.79
CA SER A 188 -5.67 10.51 6.47
C SER A 188 -5.32 11.89 7.02
N LYS A 189 -4.17 12.02 7.69
CA LYS A 189 -3.69 13.33 8.21
C LYS A 189 -3.55 14.40 7.14
N VAL A 190 -3.13 14.01 5.93
CA VAL A 190 -3.03 14.92 4.79
C VAL A 190 -4.42 15.26 4.25
N LEU A 191 -5.32 14.27 4.17
CA LEU A 191 -6.70 14.44 3.70
C LEU A 191 -7.57 15.30 4.65
N ASP A 192 -7.23 15.31 5.94
CA ASP A 192 -7.91 16.10 6.97
C ASP A 192 -7.41 17.57 7.01
N ASP A 193 -6.37 17.93 6.25
CA ASP A 193 -5.77 19.27 6.28
C ASP A 193 -6.70 20.33 5.65
N PRO A 194 -6.93 21.49 6.31
CA PRO A 194 -7.79 22.56 5.78
C PRO A 194 -7.32 23.14 4.44
N LYS A 195 -6.04 22.97 4.05
CA LYS A 195 -5.49 23.43 2.77
C LYS A 195 -6.16 22.77 1.57
N ILE A 196 -6.74 21.56 1.72
CA ILE A 196 -7.46 20.86 0.65
C ILE A 196 -8.64 21.69 0.15
N ASN A 197 -9.43 22.25 1.07
CA ASN A 197 -10.61 23.04 0.73
C ASN A 197 -10.25 24.44 0.19
N SER A 198 -9.05 24.94 0.49
CA SER A 198 -8.59 26.25 0.01
C SER A 198 -8.09 26.19 -1.44
N SER A 199 -7.65 25.02 -1.91
CA SER A 199 -7.06 24.81 -3.25
C SER A 199 -8.08 24.85 -4.41
N CYS A 200 -9.39 24.76 -4.14
CA CYS A 200 -10.42 24.76 -5.18
C CYS A 200 -10.75 26.15 -5.75
N ASN A 201 -10.29 27.23 -5.10
CA ASN A 201 -10.47 28.61 -5.58
C ASN A 201 -9.29 29.02 -6.47
N VAL A 202 -9.30 28.51 -7.71
CA VAL A 202 -8.23 28.57 -8.74
C VAL A 202 -7.98 30.00 -9.30
N SER A 203 -8.44 31.08 -8.68
CA SER A 203 -8.39 32.42 -9.29
C SER A 203 -7.07 33.19 -9.13
N LYS A 204 -6.09 32.69 -8.35
CA LYS A 204 -4.79 33.38 -8.16
C LYS A 204 -3.62 32.43 -8.38
N TYR A 205 -3.34 32.15 -9.64
CA TYR A 205 -2.04 31.60 -10.05
C TYR A 205 -0.94 32.62 -9.78
N SER A 206 -0.26 32.50 -8.64
CA SER A 206 0.98 33.22 -8.39
C SER A 206 2.02 32.30 -7.74
N LYS A 207 3.10 32.08 -8.51
CA LYS A 207 4.48 31.72 -8.12
C LYS A 207 4.83 30.35 -7.49
N SER A 208 3.91 29.46 -7.15
CA SER A 208 4.28 28.05 -6.87
C SER A 208 3.30 27.03 -7.47
N SER A 209 3.45 26.79 -8.77
CA SER A 209 2.57 25.94 -9.56
C SER A 209 2.54 24.47 -9.10
N THR A 210 3.62 23.98 -8.49
CA THR A 210 3.74 22.59 -8.00
C THR A 210 3.06 22.37 -6.65
N PHE A 211 3.07 23.39 -5.78
CA PHE A 211 2.41 23.34 -4.47
C PHE A 211 0.89 23.20 -4.60
N ASN A 212 0.29 24.00 -5.48
CA ASN A 212 -1.15 23.95 -5.74
C ASN A 212 -1.57 22.63 -6.40
N LEU A 213 -0.69 22.05 -7.23
CA LEU A 213 -0.97 20.81 -7.92
C LEU A 213 -1.12 19.62 -6.95
N PHE A 214 -0.24 19.52 -5.96
CA PHE A 214 -0.33 18.48 -4.92
C PHE A 214 -1.67 18.51 -4.17
N TRP A 215 -2.06 19.67 -3.65
CA TRP A 215 -3.31 19.82 -2.92
C TRP A 215 -4.54 19.61 -3.81
N LEU A 216 -4.47 19.96 -5.09
CA LEU A 216 -5.50 19.65 -6.07
C LEU A 216 -5.66 18.13 -6.25
N PHE A 217 -4.56 17.39 -6.37
CA PHE A 217 -4.59 15.93 -6.46
C PHE A 217 -5.09 15.30 -5.16
N CYS A 218 -4.70 15.82 -3.98
CA CYS A 218 -5.25 15.38 -2.69
C CYS A 218 -6.77 15.62 -2.62
N SER A 219 -7.26 16.75 -3.13
CA SER A 219 -8.70 17.03 -3.21
C SER A 219 -9.43 16.05 -4.14
N ALA A 220 -8.87 15.76 -5.32
CA ALA A 220 -9.41 14.78 -6.24
C ALA A 220 -9.43 13.37 -5.61
N LEU A 221 -8.36 12.99 -4.91
CA LEU A 221 -8.27 11.73 -4.18
C LEU A 221 -9.33 11.66 -3.06
N ASN A 222 -9.55 12.74 -2.31
CA ASN A 222 -10.56 12.78 -1.26
C ASN A 222 -11.98 12.58 -1.83
N LYS A 223 -12.28 13.21 -2.98
CA LYS A 223 -13.55 13.00 -3.69
C LYS A 223 -13.71 11.56 -4.18
N PHE A 224 -12.63 10.93 -4.67
CA PHE A 224 -12.64 9.53 -5.06
C PHE A 224 -12.94 8.61 -3.87
N ILE A 225 -12.24 8.81 -2.75
CA ILE A 225 -12.43 8.02 -1.53
C ILE A 225 -13.83 8.22 -0.96
N SER A 226 -14.37 9.45 -1.00
CA SER A 226 -15.74 9.72 -0.55
C SER A 226 -16.80 9.04 -1.42
N LYS A 227 -16.52 8.83 -2.71
CA LYS A 227 -17.44 8.16 -3.64
C LYS A 227 -17.39 6.63 -3.54
N TYR A 228 -16.19 6.05 -3.47
CA TYR A 228 -16.00 4.59 -3.56
C TYR A 228 -15.64 3.92 -2.22
N GLY A 229 -15.28 4.69 -1.20
CA GLY A 229 -14.94 4.19 0.14
C GLY A 229 -13.55 3.59 0.28
N HIS A 230 -12.74 3.56 -0.78
CA HIS A 230 -11.37 3.02 -0.78
C HIS A 230 -10.43 3.85 -1.66
N MET A 231 -9.11 3.66 -1.49
CA MET A 231 -8.10 4.30 -2.36
C MET A 231 -8.11 3.70 -3.78
N PRO A 232 -7.58 4.41 -4.79
CA PRO A 232 -7.28 3.84 -6.10
C PRO A 232 -6.30 2.66 -5.99
N ILE A 233 -6.40 1.70 -6.91
CA ILE A 233 -5.50 0.54 -6.93
C ILE A 233 -4.08 0.97 -7.35
N SER A 234 -3.05 0.36 -6.77
CA SER A 234 -1.66 0.70 -7.12
C SER A 234 -1.22 0.15 -8.49
N GLY A 235 -1.87 -0.92 -8.95
CA GLY A 235 -1.53 -1.63 -10.19
C GLY A 235 -0.19 -2.36 -10.18
N GLN A 236 0.47 -2.45 -9.02
CA GLN A 236 1.73 -3.16 -8.85
C GLN A 236 1.47 -4.56 -8.29
N LEU A 237 1.90 -5.57 -9.05
CA LEU A 237 1.83 -6.96 -8.64
C LEU A 237 3.25 -7.47 -8.32
N PRO A 238 3.45 -8.20 -7.21
CA PRO A 238 4.72 -8.88 -6.96
C PRO A 238 5.02 -9.91 -8.05
N ASP A 239 6.30 -10.27 -8.15
CA ASP A 239 6.68 -11.48 -8.86
C ASP A 239 6.15 -12.71 -8.10
N MET A 240 5.80 -13.77 -8.83
CA MET A 240 5.26 -14.99 -8.24
C MET A 240 5.46 -16.20 -9.14
N THR A 241 5.65 -17.37 -8.54
CA THR A 241 5.82 -18.62 -9.28
C THR A 241 4.53 -18.97 -10.03
N SER A 242 4.51 -18.74 -11.34
CA SER A 242 3.31 -18.90 -12.15
C SER A 242 3.58 -19.05 -13.65
N ASP A 243 2.57 -19.54 -14.38
CA ASP A 243 2.58 -19.59 -15.83
C ASP A 243 2.62 -18.18 -16.42
N SER A 244 3.47 -17.94 -17.42
CA SER A 244 3.62 -16.62 -18.03
C SER A 244 2.30 -16.07 -18.58
N LYS A 245 1.43 -16.94 -19.12
CA LYS A 245 0.10 -16.55 -19.64
C LYS A 245 -0.84 -16.09 -18.52
N ARG A 246 -0.89 -16.84 -17.41
CA ARG A 246 -1.75 -16.54 -16.26
C ARG A 246 -1.27 -15.30 -15.52
N TYR A 247 0.05 -15.16 -15.35
CA TYR A 247 0.64 -13.97 -14.78
C TYR A 247 0.33 -12.72 -15.62
N ALA A 248 0.47 -12.81 -16.96
CA ALA A 248 0.15 -11.70 -17.85
C ALA A 248 -1.34 -11.31 -17.82
N GLN A 249 -2.23 -12.29 -17.74
CA GLN A 249 -3.68 -12.05 -17.56
C GLN A 249 -3.95 -11.35 -16.24
N LEU A 250 -3.38 -11.84 -15.13
CA LEU A 250 -3.53 -11.23 -13.81
C LEU A 250 -2.99 -9.79 -13.81
N LEU A 251 -1.78 -9.57 -14.35
CA LEU A 251 -1.19 -8.23 -14.47
C LEU A 251 -2.06 -7.29 -15.32
N GLY A 252 -2.70 -7.80 -16.37
CA GLY A 252 -3.64 -7.02 -17.19
C GLY A 252 -4.93 -6.62 -16.47
N ILE A 253 -5.34 -7.38 -15.46
CA ILE A 253 -6.50 -7.09 -14.62
C ILE A 253 -6.19 -6.01 -13.56
N TYR A 254 -4.93 -5.92 -13.10
CA TYR A 254 -4.50 -4.88 -12.16
C TYR A 254 -4.09 -3.55 -12.82
N ARG A 255 -3.90 -3.52 -14.14
CA ARG A 255 -3.49 -2.32 -14.90
C ARG A 255 -4.69 -1.63 -15.56
#